data_AF-A0A972MHC6-F1
#
_entry.id   AF-A0A972MHC6-F1
#
_cell.length_a   1.000
_cell.length_b   1.000
_cell.length_c   1.000
_cell.angle_alpha   90.00
_cell.angle_beta   90.00
_cell.angle_gamma   90.00
#
_symmetry.space_group_name_H-M   'P 1'
#
loop_
_entity.id
_entity.type
_entity.pdbx_description
1 polymer ?
#
loop_
_entity_poly.entity_id
_entity_poly.type
_entity_poly.pdbx_seq_one_letter_code
_entity_poly.pdbx_strand_id
1 'polypeptide(L)'
;MQRNPFEILGISPEMVRDLDEGALFSLVKACYRALQRAYHPDLQNGGKEKAVELNLAFEALDFERNPDSFREYRQAYLRRLSRKTQRRTIDELNRKLAILFRQQELLAENFWRHLLEASRAGGPTLFPEKPRAIKVSLLDLGLKFNTSFTGYARHVAFKEILFDEEGRLYYRFPRRRLFQPVNFITLVGTVSRRRLEIWPLLEKKPTPQSAESGLPDLKAFEVLNAIQNEVFKRSCLPLLKTELQKDAYLFSLHRKNSFLEPLVFVEGMILRIEPASSQDFDKVVRKHPDSLQECKEALPGPSALES
;
A
#
# COMPACT_ATOMS: atom_id res chain seq x y z
N MET A 1 -22.80 26.77 -29.34
CA MET A 1 -23.48 26.99 -28.04
C MET A 1 -22.98 28.30 -27.47
N GLN A 2 -23.80 29.34 -27.44
CA GLN A 2 -23.42 30.62 -26.81
C GLN A 2 -23.30 30.43 -25.29
N ARG A 3 -22.21 30.93 -24.70
CA ARG A 3 -22.01 30.95 -23.24
C ARG A 3 -23.03 31.88 -22.60
N ASN A 4 -23.46 31.58 -21.38
CA ASN A 4 -24.41 32.46 -20.69
C ASN A 4 -23.70 33.78 -20.34
N PRO A 5 -24.34 34.95 -20.50
CA PRO A 5 -23.73 36.25 -20.21
C PRO A 5 -23.15 36.39 -18.78
N PHE A 6 -23.77 35.76 -17.78
CA PHE A 6 -23.23 35.76 -16.41
C PHE A 6 -21.89 35.00 -16.32
N GLU A 7 -21.72 33.94 -17.11
CA GLU A 7 -20.49 33.14 -17.20
C GLU A 7 -19.35 33.92 -17.86
N ILE A 8 -19.67 34.72 -18.89
CA ILE A 8 -18.71 35.58 -19.60
C ILE A 8 -18.13 36.65 -18.67
N LEU A 9 -18.96 37.21 -17.78
CA LEU A 9 -18.53 38.16 -16.75
C LEU A 9 -17.89 37.50 -15.53
N GLY A 10 -17.73 36.17 -15.53
CA GLY A 10 -17.11 35.44 -14.42
C GLY A 10 -17.99 35.31 -13.17
N ILE A 11 -19.29 35.53 -13.28
CA ILE A 11 -20.23 35.44 -12.17
C ILE A 11 -20.70 33.99 -12.02
N SER A 12 -20.52 33.43 -10.83
CA SER A 12 -20.90 32.04 -10.57
C SER A 12 -22.43 31.89 -10.51
N PRO A 13 -22.98 30.72 -10.90
CA PRO A 13 -24.40 30.44 -10.75
C PRO A 13 -24.91 30.57 -9.30
N GLU A 14 -24.05 30.35 -8.30
CA GLU A 14 -24.39 30.48 -6.88
C GLU A 14 -24.62 31.95 -6.50
N MET A 15 -23.76 32.86 -6.95
CA MET A 15 -23.94 34.30 -6.74
C MET A 15 -25.23 34.82 -7.41
N VAL A 16 -25.56 34.30 -8.59
CA VAL A 16 -26.80 34.63 -9.32
C VAL A 16 -28.07 34.12 -8.59
N ARG A 17 -27.94 33.06 -7.79
CA ARG A 17 -29.04 32.52 -6.99
C ARG A 17 -29.27 33.34 -5.72
N ASP A 18 -28.20 33.71 -5.04
CA ASP A 18 -28.26 34.22 -3.67
C ASP A 18 -28.46 35.74 -3.60
N LEU A 19 -28.16 36.46 -4.68
CA LEU A 19 -28.38 37.91 -4.78
C LEU A 19 -29.76 38.26 -5.35
N ASP A 20 -30.36 39.35 -4.84
CA ASP A 20 -31.53 39.99 -5.43
C ASP A 20 -31.18 40.65 -6.79
N GLU A 21 -32.20 40.96 -7.60
CA GLU A 21 -31.98 41.49 -8.96
C GLU A 21 -31.16 42.79 -8.96
N GLY A 22 -31.37 43.66 -7.97
CA GLY A 22 -30.66 44.94 -7.83
C GLY A 22 -29.19 44.77 -7.43
N ALA A 23 -28.91 43.95 -6.41
CA ALA A 23 -27.52 43.65 -6.03
C ALA A 23 -26.77 42.87 -7.12
N LEU A 24 -27.45 41.94 -7.79
CA LEU A 24 -26.87 41.16 -8.89
C LEU A 24 -26.51 42.07 -10.09
N PHE A 25 -27.37 43.01 -10.44
CA PHE A 25 -27.06 43.97 -11.50
C PHE A 25 -25.92 44.92 -11.10
N SER A 26 -25.85 45.31 -9.83
CA SER A 26 -24.72 46.10 -9.31
C SER A 26 -23.39 45.33 -9.42
N LEU A 27 -23.40 44.02 -9.14
CA LEU A 27 -22.25 43.14 -9.35
C LEU A 27 -21.87 43.03 -10.83
N VAL A 28 -22.84 42.89 -11.74
CA VAL A 28 -22.63 42.89 -13.20
C VAL A 28 -21.91 44.16 -13.65
N LYS A 29 -22.37 45.35 -13.22
CA LYS A 29 -21.70 46.64 -13.52
C LYS A 29 -20.27 46.69 -13.00
N ALA A 30 -20.03 46.19 -11.78
CA ALA A 30 -18.71 46.19 -11.18
C ALA A 30 -17.73 45.25 -11.92
N CYS A 31 -18.16 44.02 -12.21
CA CYS A 31 -17.39 43.04 -12.96
C CYS A 31 -17.09 43.51 -14.38
N TYR A 32 -18.07 44.08 -15.08
CA TYR A 32 -17.88 44.65 -16.41
C TYR A 32 -16.83 45.77 -16.42
N ARG A 33 -16.92 46.74 -15.50
CA ARG A 33 -15.94 47.83 -15.38
C ARG A 33 -14.53 47.31 -15.08
N ALA A 34 -14.41 46.32 -14.21
CA ALA A 34 -13.12 45.70 -13.88
C ALA A 34 -12.53 44.97 -15.09
N LEU A 35 -13.34 44.19 -15.81
CA LEU A 35 -12.91 43.41 -16.97
C LEU A 35 -12.60 44.29 -18.19
N GLN A 36 -13.35 45.38 -18.42
CA GLN A 36 -13.04 46.35 -19.46
C GLN A 36 -11.69 47.05 -19.24
N ARG A 37 -11.35 47.35 -17.98
CA ARG A 37 -10.02 47.91 -17.64
C ARG A 37 -8.91 46.88 -17.86
N ALA A 38 -9.16 45.62 -17.54
CA ALA A 38 -8.18 44.55 -17.70
C ALA A 38 -7.94 44.15 -19.18
N TYR A 39 -8.99 44.20 -20.01
CA TYR A 39 -8.96 43.79 -21.42
C TYR A 39 -9.04 44.96 -22.40
N HIS A 40 -8.63 46.15 -21.96
CA HIS A 40 -8.64 47.34 -22.83
C HIS A 40 -7.77 47.09 -24.08
N PRO A 41 -8.25 47.40 -25.29
CA PRO A 41 -7.54 47.11 -26.54
C PRO A 41 -6.17 47.81 -26.65
N ASP A 42 -5.94 48.86 -25.87
CA ASP A 42 -4.67 49.59 -25.83
C ASP A 42 -3.62 48.92 -24.91
N LEU A 43 -4.03 48.00 -24.03
CA LEU A 43 -3.15 47.36 -23.03
C LEU A 43 -2.73 45.92 -23.41
N GLN A 44 -3.45 45.24 -24.31
CA GLN A 44 -3.14 43.87 -24.74
C GLN A 44 -3.43 43.63 -26.22
N ASN A 45 -2.45 43.06 -26.93
CA ASN A 45 -2.64 42.50 -28.27
C ASN A 45 -3.62 41.30 -28.17
N GLY A 46 -4.83 41.45 -28.69
CA GLY A 46 -5.93 40.46 -28.62
C GLY A 46 -7.10 40.86 -27.71
N GLY A 47 -7.05 42.01 -27.03
CA GLY A 47 -8.13 42.50 -26.16
C GLY A 47 -9.44 42.88 -26.88
N LYS A 48 -9.38 43.15 -28.19
CA LYS A 48 -10.55 43.60 -28.97
C LYS A 48 -11.70 42.59 -28.99
N GLU A 49 -11.40 41.30 -29.21
CA GLU A 49 -12.45 40.26 -29.28
C GLU A 49 -13.12 40.06 -27.92
N LYS A 50 -12.33 40.01 -26.84
CA LYS A 50 -12.85 39.89 -25.48
C LYS A 50 -13.62 41.14 -25.04
N ALA A 51 -13.17 42.33 -25.42
CA ALA A 51 -13.89 43.57 -25.12
C ALA A 51 -15.27 43.60 -25.80
N VAL A 52 -15.36 43.12 -27.05
CA VAL A 52 -16.65 42.98 -27.76
C VAL A 52 -17.53 41.94 -27.08
N GLU A 53 -16.99 40.78 -26.68
CA GLU A 53 -17.72 39.74 -25.96
C GLU A 53 -18.28 40.26 -24.62
N LEU A 54 -17.49 41.04 -23.87
CA LEU A 54 -17.89 41.66 -22.61
C LEU A 54 -19.00 42.71 -22.80
N ASN A 55 -18.93 43.51 -23.86
CA ASN A 55 -19.96 44.50 -24.16
C ASN A 55 -21.29 43.83 -24.50
N LEU A 56 -21.28 42.81 -25.36
CA LEU A 56 -22.48 42.04 -25.71
C LEU A 56 -23.08 41.33 -24.49
N ALA A 57 -22.24 40.78 -23.60
CA ALA A 57 -22.69 40.18 -22.36
C ALA A 57 -23.30 41.20 -21.39
N PHE A 58 -22.74 42.40 -21.30
CA PHE A 58 -23.29 43.47 -20.47
C PHE A 58 -24.63 43.98 -21.01
N GLU A 59 -24.75 44.20 -22.32
CA GLU A 59 -26.01 44.61 -22.96
C GLU A 59 -27.13 43.58 -22.77
N ALA A 60 -26.80 42.28 -22.88
CA ALA A 60 -27.75 41.20 -22.63
C ALA A 60 -28.23 41.12 -21.17
N LEU A 61 -27.43 41.65 -20.23
CA LEU A 61 -27.69 41.69 -18.79
C LEU A 61 -28.05 43.09 -18.29
N ASP A 62 -28.43 44.01 -19.17
CA ASP A 62 -28.83 45.36 -18.79
C ASP A 62 -30.23 45.33 -18.18
N PHE A 63 -30.30 45.24 -16.85
CA PHE A 63 -31.55 45.17 -16.11
C PHE A 63 -32.39 46.45 -16.23
N GLU A 64 -31.74 47.62 -16.38
CA GLU A 64 -32.43 48.91 -16.51
C GLU A 64 -33.09 49.04 -17.89
N ARG A 65 -32.45 48.49 -18.93
CA ARG A 65 -32.93 48.58 -20.32
C ARG A 65 -33.83 47.41 -20.73
N ASN A 66 -33.55 46.20 -20.26
CA ASN A 66 -34.27 44.99 -20.66
C ASN A 66 -34.40 43.97 -19.50
N PRO A 67 -35.35 44.18 -18.57
CA PRO A 67 -35.49 43.34 -17.38
C PRO A 67 -35.89 41.90 -17.70
N ASP A 68 -36.62 41.67 -18.79
CA ASP A 68 -37.08 40.33 -19.17
C ASP A 68 -35.91 39.45 -19.65
N SER A 69 -35.03 40.01 -20.49
CA SER A 69 -33.78 39.35 -20.91
C SER A 69 -32.93 38.95 -19.70
N PHE A 70 -32.77 39.85 -18.74
CA PHE A 70 -32.01 39.58 -17.50
C PHE A 70 -32.59 38.38 -16.72
N ARG A 71 -33.91 38.33 -16.57
CA ARG A 71 -34.62 37.23 -15.88
C ARG A 71 -34.51 35.92 -16.65
N GLU A 72 -34.60 35.95 -17.97
CA GLU A 72 -34.45 34.76 -18.82
C GLU A 72 -33.04 34.15 -18.69
N TYR A 73 -31.99 34.97 -18.83
CA TYR A 73 -30.62 34.50 -18.66
C TYR A 73 -30.35 33.99 -17.25
N ARG A 74 -30.94 34.64 -16.23
CA ARG A 74 -30.86 34.21 -14.83
C ARG A 74 -31.50 32.82 -14.66
N GLN A 75 -32.73 32.63 -15.14
CA GLN A 75 -33.41 31.34 -15.06
C GLN A 75 -32.67 30.26 -15.85
N ALA A 76 -32.18 30.55 -17.06
CA ALA A 76 -31.40 29.60 -17.85
C ALA A 76 -30.09 29.17 -17.15
N TYR A 77 -29.42 30.11 -16.50
CA TYR A 77 -28.18 29.84 -15.76
C TYR A 77 -28.44 29.05 -14.48
N LEU A 78 -29.54 29.33 -13.77
CA LEU A 78 -29.98 28.55 -12.61
C LEU A 78 -30.49 27.15 -12.98
N ARG A 79 -31.08 26.97 -14.17
CA ARG A 79 -31.42 25.63 -14.68
C ARG A 79 -30.19 24.76 -14.90
N ARG A 80 -29.00 25.33 -15.20
CA ARG A 80 -27.73 24.58 -15.20
C ARG A 80 -27.32 24.10 -13.80
N LEU A 81 -27.62 24.87 -12.75
CA LEU A 81 -27.43 24.45 -11.34
C LEU A 81 -28.30 23.24 -10.97
N SER A 82 -29.39 22.98 -11.70
CA SER A 82 -30.18 21.73 -11.62
C SER A 82 -29.38 20.48 -11.99
N ARG A 83 -28.13 20.61 -12.50
CA ARG A 83 -27.07 19.57 -12.46
C ARG A 83 -26.63 19.18 -11.03
N LYS A 84 -27.53 19.32 -10.06
CA LYS A 84 -27.59 18.63 -8.75
C LYS A 84 -27.31 17.13 -8.86
N THR A 85 -27.42 16.54 -10.05
CA THR A 85 -26.96 15.18 -10.35
C THR A 85 -25.49 14.99 -10.07
N GLN A 86 -24.56 15.84 -10.52
CA GLN A 86 -23.12 15.55 -10.35
C GLN A 86 -22.69 15.54 -8.88
N ARG A 87 -23.11 16.53 -8.08
CA ARG A 87 -22.78 16.56 -6.64
C ARG A 87 -23.43 15.41 -5.88
N ARG A 88 -24.71 15.09 -6.18
CA ARG A 88 -25.37 13.92 -5.61
C ARG A 88 -24.71 12.61 -6.03
N THR A 89 -24.26 12.50 -7.28
CA THR A 89 -23.53 11.34 -7.79
C THR A 89 -22.18 11.23 -7.08
N ILE A 90 -21.47 12.33 -6.86
CA ILE A 90 -20.23 12.34 -6.06
C ILE A 90 -20.51 11.87 -4.64
N ASP A 91 -21.54 12.41 -3.98
CA ASP A 91 -21.92 12.02 -2.61
C ASP A 91 -22.35 10.54 -2.54
N GLU A 92 -23.10 10.06 -3.52
CA GLU A 92 -23.54 8.67 -3.63
C GLU A 92 -22.35 7.73 -3.88
N LEU A 93 -21.43 8.10 -4.77
CA LEU A 93 -20.20 7.34 -5.03
C LEU A 93 -19.30 7.30 -3.79
N ASN A 94 -19.18 8.42 -3.07
CA ASN A 94 -18.43 8.47 -1.81
C ASN A 94 -19.05 7.55 -0.74
N ARG A 95 -20.39 7.51 -0.64
CA ARG A 95 -21.08 6.56 0.25
C ARG A 95 -20.83 5.11 -0.17
N LYS A 96 -20.90 4.80 -1.47
CA LYS A 96 -20.61 3.45 -1.99
C LYS A 96 -19.16 3.04 -1.71
N LEU A 97 -18.21 3.94 -1.91
CA LEU A 97 -16.79 3.71 -1.58
C LEU A 97 -16.61 3.43 -0.09
N ALA A 98 -17.25 4.21 0.79
CA ALA A 98 -17.18 3.98 2.24
C ALA A 98 -17.72 2.59 2.64
N ILE A 99 -18.83 2.15 2.03
CA ILE A 99 -19.39 0.81 2.26
C ILE A 99 -18.43 -0.26 1.76
N LEU A 100 -17.87 -0.11 0.56
CA LEU A 100 -16.94 -1.06 -0.02
C LEU A 100 -15.65 -1.19 0.79
N PHE A 101 -15.08 -0.08 1.27
CA PHE A 101 -13.91 -0.10 2.14
C PHE A 101 -14.19 -0.84 3.44
N ARG A 102 -15.34 -0.58 4.08
CA ARG A 102 -15.74 -1.31 5.29
C ARG A 102 -15.90 -2.81 5.03
N GLN A 103 -16.49 -3.20 3.91
CA GLN A 103 -16.61 -4.61 3.52
C GLN A 103 -15.25 -5.24 3.27
N GLN A 104 -14.34 -4.53 2.59
CA GLN A 104 -12.99 -4.97 2.34
C GLN A 104 -12.22 -5.21 3.65
N GLU A 105 -12.31 -4.28 4.61
CA GLU A 105 -11.69 -4.42 5.93
C GLU A 105 -12.23 -5.65 6.68
N LEU A 106 -13.55 -5.85 6.70
CA LEU A 106 -14.17 -7.01 7.33
C LEU A 106 -13.74 -8.34 6.69
N LEU A 107 -13.67 -8.38 5.35
CA LEU A 107 -13.21 -9.56 4.62
C LEU A 107 -11.72 -9.82 4.88
N ALA A 108 -10.89 -8.78 4.88
CA ALA A 108 -9.47 -8.88 5.19
C ALA A 108 -9.26 -9.43 6.61
N GLU A 109 -10.02 -8.96 7.59
CA GLU A 109 -9.93 -9.42 8.98
C GLU A 109 -10.36 -10.88 9.12
N ASN A 110 -11.48 -11.27 8.50
CA ASN A 110 -11.97 -12.64 8.53
C ASN A 110 -11.00 -13.61 7.82
N PHE A 111 -10.49 -13.22 6.66
CA PHE A 111 -9.51 -14.01 5.93
C PHE A 111 -8.20 -14.12 6.71
N TRP A 112 -7.75 -13.04 7.35
CA TRP A 112 -6.59 -13.06 8.23
C TRP A 112 -6.74 -14.04 9.40
N ARG A 113 -7.89 -14.02 10.10
CA ARG A 113 -8.19 -15.01 11.15
C ARG A 113 -8.13 -16.43 10.63
N HIS A 114 -8.70 -16.68 9.46
CA HIS A 114 -8.65 -17.99 8.81
C HIS A 114 -7.20 -18.43 8.54
N LEU A 115 -6.34 -17.54 8.04
CA LEU A 115 -4.92 -17.84 7.82
C LEU A 115 -4.19 -18.15 9.14
N LEU A 116 -4.47 -17.41 10.21
CA LEU A 116 -3.91 -17.67 11.53
C LEU A 116 -4.33 -19.03 12.08
N GLU A 117 -5.62 -19.36 12.02
CA GLU A 117 -6.15 -20.67 12.44
C GLU A 117 -5.55 -21.81 11.63
N ALA A 118 -5.51 -21.69 10.30
CA ALA A 118 -4.90 -22.67 9.42
C ALA A 118 -3.40 -22.84 9.71
N SER A 119 -2.69 -21.76 10.05
CA SER A 119 -1.27 -21.83 10.41
C SER A 119 -0.98 -22.63 11.69
N ARG A 120 -1.95 -22.68 12.62
CA ARG A 120 -1.87 -23.44 13.87
C ARG A 120 -2.05 -24.94 13.66
N ALA A 121 -2.68 -25.36 12.56
CA ALA A 121 -2.88 -26.77 12.21
C ALA A 121 -1.58 -27.53 11.89
N GLY A 122 -0.42 -26.87 11.92
CA GLY A 122 0.88 -27.54 11.95
C GLY A 122 1.51 -27.82 10.58
N GLY A 123 0.84 -27.45 9.48
CA GLY A 123 1.36 -27.61 8.12
C GLY A 123 2.50 -26.62 7.76
N PRO A 124 3.41 -26.98 6.85
CA PRO A 124 4.51 -26.11 6.40
C PRO A 124 4.05 -24.99 5.44
N THR A 125 2.91 -25.17 4.78
CA THR A 125 2.31 -24.18 3.86
C THR A 125 0.79 -24.16 3.98
N LEU A 126 0.18 -23.05 3.58
CA LEU A 126 -1.27 -22.89 3.41
C LEU A 126 -1.71 -23.04 1.94
N PHE A 127 -0.84 -23.57 1.08
CA PHE A 127 -1.15 -23.73 -0.33
C PHE A 127 -2.15 -24.88 -0.51
N PRO A 128 -3.19 -24.71 -1.35
CA PRO A 128 -4.13 -25.79 -1.67
C PRO A 128 -3.40 -27.02 -2.22
N GLU A 129 -2.46 -26.78 -3.13
CA GLU A 129 -1.56 -27.80 -3.66
C GLU A 129 -0.23 -27.74 -2.90
N LYS A 130 0.07 -28.82 -2.17
CA LYS A 130 1.31 -28.89 -1.38
C LYS A 130 2.50 -29.04 -2.32
N PRO A 131 3.49 -28.14 -2.27
CA PRO A 131 4.72 -28.29 -3.03
C PRO A 131 5.47 -29.52 -2.55
N ARG A 132 5.95 -30.33 -3.50
CA ARG A 132 6.68 -31.57 -3.25
C ARG A 132 7.87 -31.68 -4.18
N ALA A 133 9.00 -32.17 -3.66
CA ALA A 133 10.22 -32.40 -4.41
C ALA A 133 10.65 -31.17 -5.25
N ILE A 134 10.57 -29.97 -4.67
CA ILE A 134 11.00 -28.73 -5.31
C ILE A 134 11.99 -27.97 -4.44
N LYS A 135 12.90 -27.27 -5.10
CA LYS A 135 13.82 -26.31 -4.51
C LYS A 135 13.48 -24.91 -4.98
N VAL A 136 13.43 -23.98 -4.04
CA VAL A 136 13.11 -22.57 -4.28
C VAL A 136 14.30 -21.73 -3.86
N SER A 137 14.84 -20.95 -4.80
CA SER A 137 15.90 -19.99 -4.53
C SER A 137 15.29 -18.61 -4.25
N LEU A 138 15.63 -18.05 -3.10
CA LEU A 138 15.10 -16.78 -2.60
C LEU A 138 16.20 -15.74 -2.48
N LEU A 139 15.90 -14.51 -2.87
CA LEU A 139 16.68 -13.33 -2.51
C LEU A 139 16.21 -12.80 -1.15
N ASP A 140 17.09 -12.81 -0.17
CA ASP A 140 16.85 -12.21 1.14
C ASP A 140 16.91 -10.68 1.02
N LEU A 141 15.78 -10.02 1.29
CA LEU A 141 15.63 -8.58 1.12
C LEU A 141 16.36 -7.82 2.22
N GLY A 142 16.11 -8.15 3.49
CA GLY A 142 16.77 -7.52 4.63
C GLY A 142 18.29 -7.59 4.53
N LEU A 143 18.85 -8.78 4.24
CA LEU A 143 20.29 -8.91 4.01
C LEU A 143 20.76 -8.10 2.80
N LYS A 144 20.04 -8.11 1.69
CA LYS A 144 20.42 -7.30 0.51
C LYS A 144 20.47 -5.82 0.86
N PHE A 145 19.46 -5.30 1.54
CA PHE A 145 19.41 -3.89 1.92
C PHE A 145 20.52 -3.57 2.94
N ASN A 146 20.63 -4.34 4.02
CA ASN A 146 21.62 -4.10 5.07
C ASN A 146 23.07 -4.24 4.57
N THR A 147 23.34 -5.14 3.62
CA THR A 147 24.69 -5.30 3.04
C THR A 147 25.02 -4.27 1.97
N SER A 148 24.04 -3.81 1.18
CA SER A 148 24.27 -2.82 0.12
C SER A 148 24.81 -1.47 0.63
N PHE A 149 24.61 -1.16 1.92
CA PHE A 149 25.10 0.07 2.55
C PHE A 149 26.47 -0.06 3.25
N THR A 150 27.01 -1.28 3.36
CA THR A 150 28.35 -1.53 3.90
C THR A 150 29.26 -1.96 2.75
N GLY A 151 30.22 -1.10 2.39
CA GLY A 151 31.03 -1.24 1.17
C GLY A 151 31.61 -2.65 0.97
N TYR A 152 31.58 -3.11 -0.28
CA TYR A 152 32.35 -4.24 -0.82
C TYR A 152 32.06 -5.66 -0.30
N ALA A 153 30.96 -5.91 0.41
CA ALA A 153 30.56 -7.28 0.73
C ALA A 153 29.88 -7.98 -0.47
N ARG A 154 30.65 -8.76 -1.27
CA ARG A 154 30.15 -9.70 -2.32
C ARG A 154 29.35 -10.89 -1.74
N HIS A 155 28.68 -10.72 -0.62
CA HIS A 155 27.97 -11.81 0.03
C HIS A 155 26.57 -11.96 -0.57
N VAL A 156 26.45 -13.03 -1.33
CA VAL A 156 25.25 -13.56 -1.97
C VAL A 156 24.16 -13.71 -0.89
N ALA A 157 23.24 -12.73 -0.82
CA ALA A 157 22.06 -12.70 0.06
C ALA A 157 20.97 -13.69 -0.39
N PHE A 158 21.34 -14.95 -0.60
CA PHE A 158 20.44 -15.96 -1.15
C PHE A 158 20.14 -17.02 -0.09
N LYS A 159 18.85 -17.24 0.11
CA LYS A 159 18.30 -18.35 0.89
C LYS A 159 17.78 -19.40 -0.07
N GLU A 160 17.71 -20.63 0.40
CA GLU A 160 17.00 -21.68 -0.32
C GLU A 160 16.02 -22.40 0.59
N ILE A 161 14.89 -22.76 -0.01
CA ILE A 161 13.88 -23.63 0.57
C ILE A 161 13.88 -24.93 -0.23
N LEU A 162 13.82 -26.05 0.47
CA LEU A 162 13.62 -27.37 -0.12
C LEU A 162 12.34 -27.98 0.46
N PHE A 163 11.51 -28.52 -0.42
CA PHE A 163 10.38 -29.38 -0.09
C PHE A 163 10.71 -30.82 -0.45
N ASP A 164 10.54 -31.74 0.50
CA ASP A 164 10.64 -33.17 0.23
C ASP A 164 9.38 -33.72 -0.45
N GLU A 165 9.34 -35.04 -0.66
CA GLU A 165 8.21 -35.72 -1.31
C GLU A 165 6.95 -35.69 -0.43
N GLU A 166 7.14 -35.66 0.89
CA GLU A 166 6.07 -35.53 1.89
C GLU A 166 5.61 -34.06 2.08
N GLY A 167 6.32 -33.11 1.48
CA GLY A 167 6.05 -31.66 1.56
C GLY A 167 6.58 -30.99 2.83
N ARG A 168 7.50 -31.63 3.58
CA ARG A 168 8.20 -31.01 4.71
C ARG A 168 9.17 -29.96 4.21
N LEU A 169 9.38 -28.95 5.05
CA LEU A 169 10.10 -27.73 4.71
C LEU A 169 11.51 -27.74 5.32
N TYR A 170 12.49 -27.44 4.48
CA TYR A 170 13.87 -27.26 4.91
C TYR A 170 14.43 -25.93 4.42
N TYR A 171 15.23 -25.27 5.26
CA TYR A 171 15.93 -24.04 4.90
C TYR A 171 17.42 -24.23 4.80
N ARG A 172 18.02 -23.56 3.82
CA ARG A 172 19.44 -23.27 3.77
C ARG A 172 19.63 -21.76 3.80
N PHE A 173 20.07 -21.28 4.96
CA PHE A 173 20.42 -19.87 5.14
C PHE A 173 21.73 -19.55 4.39
N PRO A 174 21.96 -18.26 4.08
CA PRO A 174 23.21 -17.84 3.44
C PRO A 174 24.42 -18.38 4.20
N ARG A 175 25.44 -18.82 3.46
CA ARG A 175 26.69 -19.41 3.97
C ARG A 175 26.56 -20.80 4.63
N ARG A 176 25.36 -21.34 4.83
CA ARG A 176 25.19 -22.72 5.32
C ARG A 176 25.28 -23.71 4.16
N ARG A 177 25.99 -24.82 4.38
CA ARG A 177 26.10 -25.91 3.38
C ARG A 177 24.88 -26.82 3.37
N LEU A 178 24.32 -27.05 4.56
CA LEU A 178 23.28 -28.05 4.79
C LEU A 178 21.90 -27.40 4.99
N PHE A 179 20.87 -28.10 4.55
CA PHE A 179 19.47 -27.81 4.78
C PHE A 179 19.05 -28.25 6.18
N GLN A 180 18.35 -27.38 6.90
CA GLN A 180 17.83 -27.64 8.23
C GLN A 180 16.30 -27.72 8.22
N PRO A 181 15.69 -28.69 8.91
CA PRO A 181 14.24 -28.80 8.99
C PRO A 181 13.65 -27.57 9.71
N VAL A 182 12.57 -27.02 9.17
CA VAL A 182 11.90 -25.85 9.73
C VAL A 182 10.44 -26.18 10.01
N ASN A 183 10.13 -26.29 11.30
CA ASN A 183 8.79 -26.65 11.79
C ASN A 183 8.09 -25.49 12.52
N PHE A 184 8.74 -24.31 12.59
CA PHE A 184 8.23 -23.17 13.34
C PHE A 184 7.60 -22.10 12.44
N ILE A 185 7.63 -22.27 11.12
CA ILE A 185 6.99 -21.36 10.18
C ILE A 185 5.92 -22.08 9.37
N THR A 186 4.98 -21.29 8.87
CA THR A 186 3.99 -21.72 7.88
C THR A 186 4.00 -20.72 6.73
N LEU A 187 4.28 -21.16 5.51
CA LEU A 187 4.22 -20.30 4.32
C LEU A 187 2.77 -19.98 3.97
N VAL A 188 2.49 -18.71 3.73
CA VAL A 188 1.14 -18.20 3.54
C VAL A 188 0.80 -18.03 2.06
N GLY A 189 1.70 -17.42 1.32
CA GLY A 189 1.42 -17.05 -0.07
C GLY A 189 2.50 -16.18 -0.66
N THR A 190 2.27 -15.80 -1.91
CA THR A 190 3.15 -14.92 -2.65
C THR A 190 2.42 -13.68 -3.15
N VAL A 191 3.15 -12.57 -3.30
CA VAL A 191 2.68 -11.36 -3.97
C VAL A 191 3.67 -11.00 -5.07
N SER A 192 3.19 -10.85 -6.31
CA SER A 192 4.04 -10.49 -7.45
C SER A 192 4.75 -9.15 -7.22
N ARG A 193 6.07 -9.11 -7.49
CA ARG A 193 6.88 -7.89 -7.42
C ARG A 193 6.37 -6.76 -8.31
N ARG A 194 5.64 -7.08 -9.39
CA ARG A 194 5.06 -6.06 -10.29
C ARG A 194 3.88 -5.32 -9.68
N ARG A 195 3.22 -5.90 -8.67
CA ARG A 195 2.00 -5.34 -8.06
C ARG A 195 2.28 -4.61 -6.75
N LEU A 196 3.45 -4.83 -6.15
CA LEU A 196 3.77 -4.32 -4.83
C LEU A 196 5.26 -3.98 -4.73
N GLU A 197 5.56 -2.78 -4.25
CA GLU A 197 6.91 -2.45 -3.80
C GLU A 197 7.01 -2.76 -2.30
N ILE A 198 7.81 -3.77 -1.95
CA ILE A 198 7.84 -4.30 -0.58
C ILE A 198 8.70 -3.48 0.38
N TRP A 199 9.71 -2.77 -0.15
CA TRP A 199 10.72 -2.07 0.63
C TRP A 199 10.16 -1.07 1.64
N PRO A 200 9.20 -0.19 1.28
CA PRO A 200 8.61 0.75 2.23
C PRO A 200 7.84 0.09 3.37
N LEU A 201 7.41 -1.17 3.18
CA LEU A 201 6.54 -1.91 4.09
C LEU A 201 7.32 -2.74 5.12
N LEU A 202 8.64 -2.90 4.93
CA LEU A 202 9.48 -3.66 5.84
C LEU A 202 9.77 -2.86 7.13
N GLU A 203 9.75 -3.57 8.26
CA GLU A 203 10.10 -3.00 9.56
C GLU A 203 11.57 -2.54 9.59
N LYS A 204 11.81 -1.42 10.27
CA LYS A 204 13.12 -0.78 10.39
C LYS A 204 13.43 -0.62 11.87
N LYS A 205 14.56 -1.18 12.31
CA LYS A 205 15.02 -1.07 13.69
C LYS A 205 16.22 -0.13 13.75
N PRO A 206 16.28 0.85 14.67
CA PRO A 206 17.45 1.71 14.80
C PRO A 206 18.71 0.89 15.08
N THR A 207 19.81 1.23 14.41
CA THR A 207 21.12 0.64 14.71
C THR A 207 21.67 1.21 16.02
N PRO A 208 22.50 0.47 16.78
CA PRO A 208 23.12 0.99 18.00
C PRO A 208 23.92 2.28 17.75
N GLN A 209 24.59 2.36 16.59
CA GLN A 209 25.45 3.48 16.22
C GLN A 209 24.65 4.77 15.96
N SER A 210 23.45 4.67 15.39
CA SER A 210 22.60 5.85 15.12
C SER A 210 21.87 6.36 16.34
N ALA A 211 21.58 5.49 17.31
CA ALA A 211 21.04 5.91 18.60
C ALA A 211 21.99 6.83 19.37
N GLU A 212 23.30 6.72 19.11
CA GLU A 212 24.34 7.47 19.82
C GLU A 212 24.90 8.68 19.04
N SER A 213 24.84 8.69 17.70
CA SER A 213 25.65 9.66 16.90
C SER A 213 24.91 10.45 15.81
N GLY A 214 23.58 10.37 15.69
CA GLY A 214 22.81 11.21 14.77
C GLY A 214 23.22 11.06 13.30
N LEU A 215 23.60 9.85 12.89
CA LEU A 215 24.00 9.52 11.53
C LEU A 215 22.87 9.75 10.52
N PRO A 216 23.19 10.02 9.22
CA PRO A 216 22.18 10.23 8.19
C PRO A 216 21.21 9.04 8.07
N ASP A 217 19.92 9.38 7.87
CA ASP A 217 18.72 8.52 7.99
C ASP A 217 18.87 7.08 7.47
N LEU A 218 19.58 6.85 6.37
CA LEU A 218 19.62 5.53 5.71
C LEU A 218 20.61 4.53 6.34
N LYS A 219 21.63 5.00 7.08
CA LYS A 219 22.52 4.13 7.88
C LYS A 219 22.00 3.94 9.30
N ALA A 220 20.93 4.65 9.66
CA ALA A 220 20.41 4.66 11.00
C ALA A 220 19.51 3.47 11.33
N PHE A 221 19.14 2.65 10.35
CA PHE A 221 18.22 1.55 10.56
C PHE A 221 18.70 0.25 9.92
N GLU A 222 18.53 -0.85 10.66
CA GLU A 222 18.56 -2.21 10.16
C GLU A 222 17.17 -2.59 9.65
N VAL A 223 17.11 -3.10 8.42
CA VAL A 223 15.86 -3.54 7.80
C VAL A 223 15.60 -4.99 8.18
N LEU A 224 14.42 -5.24 8.71
CA LEU A 224 13.95 -6.57 9.07
C LEU A 224 13.08 -7.14 7.96
N ASN A 225 13.17 -8.46 7.76
CA ASN A 225 12.28 -9.21 6.86
C ASN A 225 10.90 -9.45 7.50
N ALA A 226 10.30 -8.40 8.04
CA ALA A 226 9.04 -8.44 8.77
C ALA A 226 8.16 -7.25 8.36
N ILE A 227 6.85 -7.44 8.46
CA ILE A 227 5.83 -6.44 8.18
C ILE A 227 4.79 -6.51 9.31
N GLN A 228 4.39 -5.36 9.83
CA GLN A 228 3.24 -5.27 10.74
C GLN A 228 1.97 -5.86 10.13
N ASN A 229 1.19 -6.57 10.95
CA ASN A 229 -0.07 -7.20 10.55
C ASN A 229 -1.00 -6.22 9.80
N GLU A 230 -1.24 -5.04 10.35
CA GLU A 230 -2.16 -4.06 9.75
C GLU A 230 -1.68 -3.61 8.36
N VAL A 231 -0.37 -3.40 8.20
CA VAL A 231 0.23 -3.05 6.92
C VAL A 231 0.08 -4.20 5.91
N PHE A 232 0.29 -5.44 6.36
CA PHE A 232 0.12 -6.64 5.54
C PHE A 232 -1.34 -6.82 5.09
N LYS A 233 -2.31 -6.71 6.01
CA LYS A 233 -3.75 -6.82 5.71
C LYS A 233 -4.21 -5.79 4.68
N ARG A 234 -3.72 -4.55 4.79
CA ARG A 234 -4.10 -3.47 3.87
C ARG A 234 -3.43 -3.58 2.50
N SER A 235 -2.14 -3.91 2.47
CA SER A 235 -1.30 -3.72 1.27
C SER A 235 -0.98 -5.02 0.54
N CYS A 236 -0.83 -6.13 1.28
CA CYS A 236 -0.36 -7.41 0.74
C CYS A 236 -1.49 -8.43 0.59
N LEU A 237 -2.37 -8.54 1.59
CA LEU A 237 -3.43 -9.54 1.64
C LEU A 237 -4.37 -9.52 0.43
N PRO A 238 -4.80 -8.36 -0.11
CA PRO A 238 -5.65 -8.32 -1.31
C PRO A 238 -4.96 -8.83 -2.58
N LEU A 239 -3.63 -8.91 -2.57
CA LEU A 239 -2.80 -9.33 -3.70
C LEU A 239 -2.22 -10.73 -3.51
N LEU A 240 -2.43 -11.32 -2.33
CA LEU A 240 -1.85 -12.57 -1.91
C LEU A 240 -2.42 -13.73 -2.74
N LYS A 241 -1.53 -14.57 -3.24
CA LYS A 241 -1.89 -15.84 -3.85
C LYS A 241 -1.29 -16.99 -3.07
N THR A 242 -2.06 -18.06 -2.86
CA THR A 242 -1.63 -19.25 -2.14
C THR A 242 -0.89 -20.24 -3.06
N GLU A 243 0.02 -19.72 -3.87
CA GLU A 243 0.85 -20.48 -4.81
C GLU A 243 2.28 -19.94 -4.83
N LEU A 244 3.24 -20.77 -5.26
CA LEU A 244 4.62 -20.33 -5.49
C LEU A 244 4.75 -19.75 -6.89
N GLN A 245 5.17 -18.49 -6.98
CA GLN A 245 5.37 -17.80 -8.26
C GLN A 245 6.78 -17.21 -8.35
N LYS A 246 7.44 -17.35 -9.50
CA LYS A 246 8.70 -16.64 -9.78
C LYS A 246 8.46 -15.13 -9.79
N ASP A 247 9.47 -14.35 -9.41
CA ASP A 247 9.41 -12.89 -9.29
C ASP A 247 8.32 -12.39 -8.33
N ALA A 248 8.06 -13.16 -7.27
CA ALA A 248 7.11 -12.82 -6.22
C ALA A 248 7.76 -12.86 -4.84
N TYR A 249 7.28 -12.02 -3.92
CA TYR A 249 7.67 -12.06 -2.52
C TYR A 249 6.93 -13.18 -1.81
N LEU A 250 7.65 -14.02 -1.08
CA LEU A 250 7.10 -15.13 -0.30
C LEU A 250 6.90 -14.71 1.16
N PHE A 251 5.69 -14.93 1.67
CA PHE A 251 5.31 -14.58 3.04
C PHE A 251 5.12 -15.81 3.92
N SER A 252 5.43 -15.66 5.21
CA SER A 252 5.25 -16.71 6.21
C SER A 252 4.75 -16.17 7.56
N LEU A 253 4.19 -17.07 8.36
CA LEU A 253 3.83 -16.84 9.76
C LEU A 253 4.72 -17.69 10.65
N HIS A 254 5.31 -17.09 11.67
CA HIS A 254 6.17 -17.77 12.62
C HIS A 254 5.37 -18.12 13.88
N ARG A 255 5.21 -19.40 14.18
CA ARG A 255 4.35 -19.93 15.26
C ARG A 255 4.75 -19.44 16.66
N LYS A 256 6.03 -19.13 16.87
CA LYS A 256 6.58 -18.71 18.17
C LYS A 256 6.42 -17.21 18.45
N ASN A 257 6.27 -16.38 17.41
CA ASN A 257 6.22 -14.92 17.54
C ASN A 257 4.77 -14.37 17.53
N SER A 258 3.77 -15.23 17.37
CA SER A 258 2.38 -14.80 17.14
C SER A 258 1.67 -14.15 18.34
N PHE A 259 2.28 -14.09 19.53
CA PHE A 259 1.59 -13.72 20.76
C PHE A 259 1.82 -12.29 21.27
N LEU A 260 2.94 -11.65 20.92
CA LEU A 260 3.28 -10.31 21.44
C LEU A 260 3.18 -9.22 20.37
N GLU A 261 3.62 -9.51 19.15
CA GLU A 261 3.44 -8.64 17.97
C GLU A 261 3.30 -9.55 16.74
N PRO A 262 2.11 -9.69 16.13
CA PRO A 262 1.91 -10.60 15.00
C PRO A 262 2.57 -10.03 13.75
N LEU A 263 3.87 -10.21 13.62
CA LEU A 263 4.62 -9.85 12.42
C LEU A 263 4.41 -10.91 11.33
N VAL A 264 4.28 -10.44 10.10
CA VAL A 264 4.30 -11.27 8.90
C VAL A 264 5.70 -11.23 8.32
N PHE A 265 6.31 -12.39 8.12
CA PHE A 265 7.69 -12.46 7.67
C PHE A 265 7.76 -12.56 6.15
N VAL A 266 8.73 -11.85 5.57
CA VAL A 266 9.06 -11.93 4.14
C VAL A 266 10.28 -12.83 4.00
N GLU A 267 10.05 -14.08 3.61
CA GLU A 267 11.15 -15.07 3.52
C GLU A 267 12.17 -14.68 2.44
N GLY A 268 11.67 -14.06 1.37
CA GLY A 268 12.47 -13.46 0.31
C GLY A 268 11.69 -13.30 -1.00
N MET A 269 12.37 -12.78 -2.02
CA MET A 269 11.84 -12.76 -3.39
C MET A 269 12.24 -14.04 -4.12
N ILE A 270 11.26 -14.77 -4.65
CA ILE A 270 11.48 -16.00 -5.40
C ILE A 270 12.16 -15.68 -6.73
N LEU A 271 13.39 -16.18 -6.90
CA LEU A 271 14.16 -16.06 -8.14
C LEU A 271 13.97 -17.27 -9.04
N ARG A 272 13.98 -18.46 -8.43
CA ARG A 272 13.91 -19.73 -9.15
C ARG A 272 13.09 -20.74 -8.37
N ILE A 273 12.34 -21.54 -9.11
CA ILE A 273 11.64 -22.74 -8.64
C ILE A 273 12.09 -23.84 -9.60
N GLU A 274 12.63 -24.92 -9.06
CA GLU A 274 13.15 -26.06 -9.83
C GLU A 274 12.85 -27.38 -9.11
N PRO A 275 12.81 -28.52 -9.83
CA PRO A 275 12.74 -29.82 -9.20
C PRO A 275 13.94 -30.05 -8.28
N ALA A 276 13.71 -30.67 -7.12
CA ALA A 276 14.76 -31.06 -6.21
C ALA A 276 15.57 -32.22 -6.80
N SER A 277 16.90 -32.13 -6.70
CA SER A 277 17.80 -33.21 -7.12
C SER A 277 18.16 -34.12 -5.94
N SER A 278 18.59 -35.35 -6.21
CA SER A 278 19.10 -36.27 -5.16
C SER A 278 20.20 -35.63 -4.31
N GLN A 279 21.09 -34.83 -4.94
CA GLN A 279 22.16 -34.11 -4.24
C GLN A 279 21.65 -33.04 -3.26
N ASP A 280 20.44 -32.53 -3.45
CA ASP A 280 19.83 -31.57 -2.52
C ASP A 280 19.37 -32.29 -1.24
N PHE A 281 18.83 -33.50 -1.38
CA PHE A 281 18.41 -34.35 -0.25
C PHE A 281 19.60 -34.87 0.56
N ASP A 282 20.73 -35.16 -0.08
CA ASP A 282 21.98 -35.53 0.61
C ASP A 282 22.52 -34.40 1.51
N LYS A 283 22.15 -33.15 1.23
CA LYS A 283 22.55 -31.97 2.01
C LYS A 283 21.59 -31.67 3.16
N VAL A 284 20.59 -32.50 3.43
CA VAL A 284 19.71 -32.34 4.59
C VAL A 284 20.41 -32.84 5.84
N VAL A 285 20.39 -32.04 6.92
CA VAL A 285 20.89 -32.48 8.23
C VAL A 285 20.05 -33.67 8.70
N ARG A 286 20.62 -34.88 8.61
CA ARG A 286 20.07 -36.07 9.26
C ARG A 286 20.37 -35.95 10.75
N LYS A 287 19.37 -35.70 11.57
CA LYS A 287 19.52 -35.89 13.02
C LYS A 287 19.75 -37.37 13.24
N HIS A 288 20.95 -37.76 13.68
CA HIS A 288 21.13 -39.07 14.29
C HIS A 288 20.24 -39.14 15.54
N PRO A 289 19.48 -40.23 15.75
CA PRO A 289 18.60 -40.37 16.92
C PRO A 289 19.37 -40.58 18.25
N ASP A 290 20.69 -40.72 18.22
CA ASP A 290 21.45 -41.27 19.36
C ASP A 290 21.96 -40.25 20.39
N SER A 291 21.60 -38.96 20.32
CA SER A 291 22.06 -37.95 21.30
C SER A 291 20.94 -37.43 22.22
N LEU A 292 20.12 -38.34 22.74
CA LEU A 292 19.16 -38.08 23.84
C LEU A 292 19.26 -39.12 24.98
N GLN A 293 20.42 -39.76 25.14
CA GLN A 293 20.79 -40.46 26.37
C GLN A 293 22.17 -39.95 26.80
N GLU A 294 22.16 -39.02 27.76
CA GLU A 294 23.20 -38.72 28.77
C GLU A 294 23.08 -37.26 29.21
N CYS A 295 22.05 -37.01 30.01
CA CYS A 295 21.99 -35.96 31.03
C CYS A 295 20.87 -36.36 32.01
N LYS A 296 21.03 -37.54 32.61
CA LYS A 296 20.47 -37.84 33.93
C LYS A 296 21.68 -37.93 34.87
N GLU A 297 21.47 -37.42 36.08
CA GLU A 297 22.40 -37.34 37.20
C GLU A 297 23.28 -36.09 37.28
N ALA A 298 22.69 -35.04 37.86
CA ALA A 298 23.22 -34.42 39.06
C ALA A 298 22.11 -33.59 39.74
N LEU A 299 21.31 -34.23 40.58
CA LEU A 299 20.55 -33.52 41.63
C LEU A 299 21.54 -33.21 42.75
N PRO A 300 21.75 -31.95 43.16
CA PRO A 300 22.38 -31.68 44.44
C PRO A 300 21.34 -31.90 45.55
N GLY A 301 21.58 -32.91 46.39
CA GLY A 301 20.86 -33.10 47.64
C GLY A 301 21.17 -31.99 48.67
N PRO A 302 20.35 -31.85 49.71
CA PRO A 302 20.42 -30.75 50.66
C PRO A 302 21.46 -31.01 51.76
N SER A 303 22.32 -30.03 52.00
CA SER A 303 23.13 -29.88 53.20
C SER A 303 23.59 -28.43 53.26
N ALA A 304 23.71 -27.73 54.37
CA ALA A 304 23.28 -27.90 55.75
C ALA A 304 23.57 -26.50 56.33
N LEU A 305 22.58 -25.86 56.94
CA LEU A 305 22.81 -24.76 57.87
C LEU A 305 23.52 -25.36 59.08
N GLU A 306 24.75 -24.94 59.37
CA GLU A 306 25.33 -24.93 60.70
C GLU A 306 26.69 -24.22 60.68
N SER A 307 26.76 -23.08 61.38
CA SER A 307 27.89 -22.29 61.91
C SER A 307 27.75 -20.80 61.59
#